data_AF-A0A524CKG7-F1
#
_entry.id   AF-A0A524CKG7-F1
#
_cell.length_a   1.000
_cell.length_b   1.000
_cell.length_c   1.000
_cell.angle_alpha   90.00
_cell.angle_beta   90.00
_cell.angle_gamma   90.00
#
_symmetry.space_group_name_H-M   'P 1'
#
loop_
_entity.id
_entity.type
_entity.pdbx_description
1 polymer ?
#
loop_
_entity_poly.entity_id
_entity_poly.type
_entity_poly.pdbx_seq_one_letter_code
_entity_poly.pdbx_strand_id
1 'polypeptide(L)'
;MNETEENKEDTNNSEEEQKEKKKQKSKRQKNPPLSEDSPPTQFIQYMLTAIGFYDYLINRPFDLIFQDKMYMQYDAEIIDPLLTYNDAFKKTHEENEVDSLLNSLRETAIKRAETSGFTESMRKKSRKYTLPIYIGSIVVLGLIVALTFMGLIPEGLQLWIMIPIMVVACILPTVVNYLLQKKWLKFIEDNTQAFKSDNINEINKGIEFIQEIINIAREIMIENELDGRRFRMMIFNSDYKNLHILEERSQKGVDFYVAEFVTPVFENIEDSEDIKKPENNNSEELKE
;
A
#
# COMPACT_ATOMS: atom_id res chain seq x y z
N MET A 1 -21.42 -52.60 27.94
CA MET A 1 -20.65 -53.36 26.93
C MET A 1 -20.30 -52.38 25.82
N ASN A 2 -18.99 -52.12 25.70
CA ASN A 2 -18.16 -51.57 24.61
C ASN A 2 -18.61 -50.27 23.93
N GLU A 3 -17.89 -49.14 24.06
CA GLU A 3 -16.50 -48.78 23.62
C GLU A 3 -16.44 -48.26 22.16
N THR A 4 -16.21 -46.94 22.06
CA THR A 4 -15.19 -46.20 21.25
C THR A 4 -15.12 -46.34 19.72
N GLU A 5 -15.21 -45.18 19.01
CA GLU A 5 -14.24 -44.63 18.01
C GLU A 5 -14.83 -43.35 17.35
N GLU A 6 -14.27 -42.16 17.59
CA GLU A 6 -13.34 -41.38 16.74
C GLU A 6 -13.97 -40.77 15.46
N ASN A 7 -14.23 -39.45 15.40
CA ASN A 7 -13.30 -38.33 15.17
C ASN A 7 -12.57 -38.39 13.81
N LYS A 8 -13.06 -37.64 12.81
CA LYS A 8 -12.32 -37.07 11.66
C LYS A 8 -13.30 -36.42 10.68
N GLU A 9 -13.46 -35.10 10.76
CA GLU A 9 -13.87 -34.29 9.62
C GLU A 9 -13.55 -32.81 9.89
N ASP A 10 -12.24 -32.49 9.91
CA ASP A 10 -11.76 -31.11 9.83
C ASP A 10 -10.31 -31.09 9.35
N THR A 11 -10.08 -31.54 8.12
CA THR A 11 -8.79 -31.33 7.44
C THR A 11 -8.96 -31.48 5.93
N ASN A 12 -9.40 -30.44 5.22
CA ASN A 12 -9.21 -30.39 3.77
C ASN A 12 -9.24 -29.01 3.08
N ASN A 13 -9.37 -27.90 3.82
CA ASN A 13 -9.44 -26.57 3.20
C ASN A 13 -8.13 -25.75 3.24
N SER A 14 -7.01 -26.33 3.70
CA SER A 14 -5.77 -25.56 3.92
C SER A 14 -4.69 -25.74 2.83
N GLU A 15 -4.85 -26.69 1.90
CA GLU A 15 -3.78 -27.01 0.93
C GLU A 15 -3.94 -26.36 -0.45
N GLU A 16 -5.14 -25.91 -0.84
CA GLU A 16 -5.35 -25.23 -2.14
C GLU A 16 -5.01 -23.74 -2.12
N GLU A 17 -5.11 -23.06 -0.96
CA GLU A 17 -4.69 -21.64 -0.84
C GLU A 17 -3.16 -21.45 -0.85
N GLN A 18 -2.37 -22.50 -0.62
CA GLN A 18 -0.90 -22.40 -0.63
C GLN A 18 -0.28 -22.52 -2.03
N LYS A 19 -1.00 -23.06 -3.02
CA LYS A 19 -0.46 -23.25 -4.39
C LYS A 19 -0.68 -22.05 -5.32
N GLU A 20 -1.64 -21.17 -5.07
CA GLU A 20 -1.83 -19.95 -5.88
C GLU A 20 -0.84 -18.81 -5.54
N LYS A 21 -0.21 -18.82 -4.36
CA LYS A 21 0.76 -17.79 -3.95
C LYS A 21 2.10 -17.83 -4.72
N LYS A 22 2.43 -18.92 -5.42
CA LYS A 22 3.73 -19.08 -6.12
C LYS A 22 3.76 -18.69 -7.61
N LYS A 23 2.63 -18.35 -8.26
CA LYS A 23 2.60 -18.10 -9.72
C LYS A 23 2.29 -16.68 -10.18
N GLN A 24 2.29 -15.69 -9.30
CA GLN A 24 2.10 -14.27 -9.66
C GLN A 24 3.30 -13.38 -9.33
N LYS A 25 4.53 -13.84 -9.63
CA LYS A 25 5.72 -12.97 -9.74
C LYS A 25 5.99 -12.67 -11.21
N SER A 26 5.37 -11.61 -11.74
CA SER A 26 5.72 -11.07 -13.06
C SER A 26 5.79 -9.55 -13.01
N LYS A 27 7.04 -9.06 -13.10
CA LYS A 27 7.49 -7.73 -13.54
C LYS A 27 6.82 -6.52 -12.90
N ARG A 28 7.21 -6.25 -11.65
CA ARG A 28 7.51 -4.89 -11.19
C ARG A 28 8.95 -4.89 -10.70
N GLN A 29 9.64 -3.77 -10.92
CA GLN A 29 11.03 -3.53 -10.54
C GLN A 29 11.18 -3.87 -9.06
N LYS A 30 11.67 -5.09 -8.77
CA LYS A 30 11.89 -5.55 -7.40
C LYS A 30 13.20 -4.91 -6.96
N ASN A 31 13.15 -4.19 -5.84
CA ASN A 31 14.36 -3.92 -5.08
C ASN A 31 15.12 -5.25 -4.95
N PRO A 32 16.45 -5.26 -5.16
CA PRO A 32 17.22 -6.48 -5.00
C PRO A 32 16.89 -7.08 -3.63
N PRO A 33 16.58 -8.40 -3.56
CA PRO A 33 16.21 -9.02 -2.31
C PRO A 33 17.36 -8.82 -1.31
N LEU A 34 17.03 -8.35 -0.12
CA LEU A 34 17.98 -8.23 0.97
C LEU A 34 18.66 -9.58 1.19
N SER A 35 19.97 -9.55 1.36
CA SER A 35 20.85 -10.70 1.56
C SER A 35 21.86 -10.36 2.66
N GLU A 36 22.53 -11.36 3.20
CA GLU A 36 23.59 -11.16 4.21
C GLU A 36 24.70 -10.22 3.71
N ASP A 37 25.06 -10.30 2.43
CA ASP A 37 26.06 -9.43 1.78
C ASP A 37 25.50 -8.08 1.28
N SER A 38 24.24 -7.74 1.60
CA SER A 38 23.64 -6.49 1.10
C SER A 38 24.33 -5.29 1.73
N PRO A 39 24.60 -4.22 0.95
CA PRO A 39 25.24 -3.02 1.49
C PRO A 39 24.34 -2.39 2.58
N PRO A 40 24.93 -1.74 3.60
CA PRO A 40 24.18 -1.12 4.69
C PRO A 40 23.09 -0.15 4.20
N THR A 41 23.32 0.54 3.09
CA THR A 41 22.34 1.44 2.45
C THR A 41 21.05 0.74 2.01
N GLN A 42 21.12 -0.53 1.57
CA GLN A 42 19.94 -1.32 1.23
C GLN A 42 19.17 -1.75 2.49
N PHE A 43 19.87 -2.16 3.54
CA PHE A 43 19.25 -2.45 4.85
C PHE A 43 18.50 -1.25 5.40
N ILE A 44 19.15 -0.08 5.39
CA ILE A 44 18.53 1.19 5.74
C ILE A 44 17.25 1.42 4.94
N GLN A 45 17.28 1.27 3.60
CA GLN A 45 16.12 1.47 2.73
C GLN A 45 14.94 0.55 3.09
N TYR A 46 15.23 -0.71 3.43
CA TYR A 46 14.21 -1.65 3.89
C TYR A 46 13.62 -1.22 5.23
N MET A 47 14.45 -0.81 6.20
CA MET A 47 13.98 -0.31 7.49
C MET A 47 13.14 0.98 7.35
N LEU A 48 13.54 1.92 6.50
CA LEU A 48 12.75 3.11 6.16
C LEU A 48 11.36 2.72 5.63
N THR A 49 11.32 1.71 4.77
CA THR A 49 10.06 1.22 4.19
C THR A 49 9.20 0.54 5.25
N ALA A 50 9.80 -0.23 6.15
CA ALA A 50 9.10 -0.84 7.29
C ALA A 50 8.55 0.23 8.24
N ILE A 51 9.36 1.22 8.63
CA ILE A 51 8.95 2.37 9.46
C ILE A 51 7.73 3.05 8.84
N GLY A 52 7.81 3.46 7.57
CA GLY A 52 6.70 4.14 6.90
C GLY A 52 5.45 3.26 6.78
N PHE A 53 5.60 1.94 6.62
CA PHE A 53 4.48 1.01 6.56
C PHE A 53 3.78 0.83 7.90
N TYR A 54 4.52 0.58 8.98
CA TYR A 54 3.94 0.43 10.31
C TYR A 54 3.32 1.73 10.80
N ASP A 55 4.00 2.86 10.58
CA ASP A 55 3.50 4.18 10.94
C ASP A 55 2.20 4.51 10.20
N TYR A 56 2.13 4.17 8.91
CA TYR A 56 0.90 4.27 8.14
C TYR A 56 -0.22 3.41 8.73
N LEU A 57 0.04 2.14 9.06
CA LEU A 57 -0.98 1.25 9.63
C LEU A 57 -1.54 1.77 10.95
N ILE A 58 -0.68 2.31 11.82
CA ILE A 58 -1.09 2.80 13.14
C ILE A 58 -1.87 4.13 12.99
N ASN A 59 -1.40 5.03 12.13
CA ASN A 59 -2.03 6.33 11.99
C ASN A 59 -3.25 6.34 11.07
N ARG A 60 -3.36 5.36 10.16
CA ARG A 60 -4.40 5.23 9.14
C ARG A 60 -5.01 3.81 9.18
N PRO A 61 -5.59 3.40 10.32
CA PRO A 61 -5.97 2.01 10.57
C PRO A 61 -7.02 1.50 9.59
N PHE A 62 -7.89 2.37 9.05
CA PHE A 62 -8.97 1.97 8.15
C PHE A 62 -8.52 1.71 6.70
N ASP A 63 -7.43 2.34 6.22
CA ASP A 63 -7.12 2.35 4.79
C ASP A 63 -6.81 0.95 4.21
N LEU A 64 -6.24 0.07 5.04
CA LEU A 64 -5.78 -1.26 4.64
C LEU A 64 -6.60 -2.43 5.20
N ILE A 65 -7.68 -2.20 5.96
CA ILE A 65 -8.41 -3.28 6.67
C ILE A 65 -8.92 -4.40 5.77
N PHE A 66 -9.31 -4.07 4.53
CA PHE A 66 -9.81 -5.03 3.53
C PHE A 66 -8.81 -5.31 2.40
N GLN A 67 -7.54 -5.00 2.62
CA GLN A 67 -6.47 -5.11 1.61
C GLN A 67 -5.42 -6.17 2.00
N ASP A 68 -5.85 -7.39 2.34
CA ASP A 68 -4.96 -8.51 2.72
C ASP A 68 -3.77 -8.70 1.79
N LYS A 69 -4.00 -8.61 0.48
CA LYS A 69 -2.95 -8.78 -0.52
C LYS A 69 -1.84 -7.73 -0.38
N MET A 70 -2.19 -6.50 -0.05
CA MET A 70 -1.18 -5.44 0.16
C MET A 70 -0.38 -5.74 1.43
N TYR A 71 -1.05 -6.13 2.52
CA TYR A 71 -0.38 -6.51 3.76
C TYR A 71 0.61 -7.66 3.54
N MET A 72 0.16 -8.76 2.94
CA MET A 72 1.02 -9.92 2.63
C MET A 72 2.16 -9.60 1.66
N GLN A 73 1.99 -8.60 0.80
CA GLN A 73 3.07 -8.16 -0.09
C GLN A 73 4.15 -7.40 0.67
N TYR A 74 3.76 -6.48 1.56
CA TYR A 74 4.73 -5.77 2.40
C TYR A 74 5.45 -6.71 3.35
N ASP A 75 4.70 -7.63 3.95
CA ASP A 75 5.23 -8.66 4.83
C ASP A 75 6.31 -9.50 4.12
N ALA A 76 5.96 -10.11 2.99
CA ALA A 76 6.88 -10.98 2.25
C ALA A 76 8.02 -10.25 1.52
N GLU A 77 7.85 -8.98 1.15
CA GLU A 77 8.85 -8.25 0.36
C GLU A 77 9.75 -7.34 1.18
N ILE A 78 9.33 -6.91 2.38
CA ILE A 78 10.06 -5.94 3.22
C ILE A 78 10.30 -6.49 4.63
N ILE A 79 9.26 -6.99 5.31
CA ILE A 79 9.36 -7.40 6.72
C ILE A 79 10.10 -8.73 6.87
N ASP A 80 9.71 -9.77 6.12
CA ASP A 80 10.34 -11.10 6.14
C ASP A 80 11.86 -11.02 5.92
N PRO A 81 12.38 -10.27 4.93
CA PRO A 81 13.82 -10.07 4.77
C PRO A 81 14.49 -9.40 5.98
N LEU A 82 13.85 -8.39 6.59
CA LEU A 82 14.38 -7.74 7.79
C LEU A 82 14.41 -8.69 9.00
N LEU A 83 13.36 -9.49 9.19
CA LEU A 83 13.31 -10.51 10.24
C LEU A 83 14.37 -11.60 10.04
N THR A 84 14.76 -11.88 8.79
CA THR A 84 15.74 -12.91 8.47
C THR A 84 17.18 -12.42 8.66
N TYR A 85 17.46 -11.17 8.28
CA TYR A 85 18.84 -10.66 8.16
C TYR A 85 19.21 -9.58 9.18
N ASN A 86 18.29 -9.13 10.04
CA ASN A 86 18.57 -8.18 11.11
C ASN A 86 18.03 -8.70 12.45
N ASP A 87 18.92 -9.28 13.26
CA ASP A 87 18.57 -9.85 14.57
C ASP A 87 18.01 -8.81 15.55
N ALA A 88 18.49 -7.57 15.50
CA ALA A 88 17.99 -6.49 16.35
C ALA A 88 16.53 -6.16 16.00
N PHE A 89 16.23 -6.02 14.70
CA PHE A 89 14.87 -5.81 14.22
C PHE A 89 13.96 -6.97 14.60
N LYS A 90 14.41 -8.22 14.38
CA LYS A 90 13.65 -9.42 14.74
C LYS A 90 13.32 -9.46 16.23
N LYS A 91 14.32 -9.25 17.09
CA LYS A 91 14.14 -9.24 18.54
C LYS A 91 13.13 -8.17 18.96
N THR A 92 13.28 -6.95 18.46
CA THR A 92 12.34 -5.85 18.73
C THR A 92 10.92 -6.15 18.23
N HIS A 93 10.78 -6.82 17.08
CA HIS A 93 9.49 -7.24 16.53
C HIS A 93 8.80 -8.30 17.40
N GLU A 94 9.56 -9.29 17.89
CA GLU A 94 9.06 -10.35 18.75
C GLU A 94 8.71 -9.83 20.16
N GLU A 95 9.58 -9.00 20.76
CA GLU A 95 9.38 -8.43 22.10
C GLU A 95 8.15 -7.52 22.18
N ASN A 96 7.87 -6.78 21.12
CA ASN A 96 6.69 -5.90 21.04
C ASN A 96 5.41 -6.62 20.56
N GLU A 97 5.48 -7.94 20.28
CA GLU A 97 4.37 -8.75 19.78
C GLU A 97 3.64 -8.09 18.59
N VAL A 98 4.40 -7.53 17.64
CA VAL A 98 3.88 -6.62 16.60
C VAL A 98 2.77 -7.26 15.76
N ASP A 99 2.89 -8.53 15.42
CA ASP A 99 1.83 -9.25 14.68
C ASP A 99 0.51 -9.28 15.45
N SER A 100 0.57 -9.54 16.75
CA SER A 100 -0.61 -9.55 17.63
C SER A 100 -1.22 -8.16 17.73
N LEU A 101 -0.36 -7.14 17.89
CA LEU A 101 -0.76 -5.74 17.95
C LEU A 101 -1.51 -5.31 16.69
N LEU A 102 -0.93 -5.58 15.51
CA LEU A 102 -1.51 -5.20 14.22
C LEU A 102 -2.80 -5.96 13.94
N ASN A 103 -2.86 -7.25 14.29
CA ASN A 103 -4.09 -8.03 14.16
C ASN A 103 -5.20 -7.49 15.06
N SER A 104 -4.90 -7.14 16.31
CA SER A 104 -5.88 -6.54 17.24
C SER A 104 -6.43 -5.21 16.74
N LEU A 105 -5.55 -4.29 16.31
CA LEU A 105 -5.94 -3.01 15.72
C LEU A 105 -6.79 -3.21 14.47
N ARG A 106 -6.37 -4.14 13.60
CA ARG A 106 -7.08 -4.47 12.37
C ARG A 106 -8.46 -5.04 12.63
N GLU A 107 -8.60 -6.03 13.52
CA GLU A 107 -9.89 -6.62 13.86
C GLU A 107 -10.86 -5.58 14.42
N THR A 108 -10.36 -4.70 15.29
CA THR A 108 -11.16 -3.62 15.87
C THR A 108 -11.60 -2.63 14.79
N ALA A 109 -10.72 -2.31 13.85
CA ALA A 109 -11.03 -1.44 12.72
C ALA A 109 -12.06 -2.09 11.76
N ILE A 110 -11.95 -3.40 11.51
CA ILE A 110 -12.93 -4.17 10.73
C ILE A 110 -14.30 -4.15 11.41
N LYS A 111 -14.37 -4.49 12.71
CA LYS A 111 -15.64 -4.46 13.46
C LYS A 111 -16.32 -3.10 13.39
N ARG A 112 -15.55 -2.01 13.51
CA ARG A 112 -16.07 -0.63 13.39
C ARG A 112 -16.54 -0.28 11.97
N ALA A 113 -15.85 -0.78 10.95
CA ALA A 113 -16.27 -0.62 9.56
C ALA A 113 -17.57 -1.40 9.28
N GLU A 114 -17.68 -2.62 9.79
CA GLU A 114 -18.86 -3.48 9.64
C GLU A 114 -20.10 -2.91 10.31
N THR A 115 -19.98 -2.37 11.53
CA THR A 115 -21.10 -1.69 12.22
C THR A 115 -21.58 -0.45 11.45
N SER A 116 -20.70 0.16 10.65
CA SER A 116 -21.02 1.29 9.76
C SER A 116 -21.49 0.86 8.36
N GLY A 117 -21.63 -0.45 8.10
CA GLY A 117 -22.14 -1.00 6.85
C GLY A 117 -21.08 -1.25 5.77
N PHE A 118 -19.79 -1.28 6.14
CA PHE A 118 -18.69 -1.63 5.26
C PHE A 118 -18.20 -3.05 5.54
N THR A 119 -18.44 -3.98 4.62
CA THR A 119 -18.07 -5.41 4.76
C THR A 119 -17.02 -5.87 3.75
N GLU A 120 -16.63 -5.01 2.81
CA GLU A 120 -15.70 -5.35 1.74
C GLU A 120 -14.86 -4.14 1.32
N SER A 121 -13.73 -4.40 0.66
CA SER A 121 -12.86 -3.34 0.17
C SER A 121 -13.57 -2.44 -0.85
N MET A 122 -13.28 -1.13 -0.80
CA MET A 122 -13.87 -0.18 -1.74
C MET A 122 -13.58 -0.54 -3.19
N ARG A 123 -12.43 -1.17 -3.47
CA ARG A 123 -12.08 -1.67 -4.80
C ARG A 123 -12.97 -2.84 -5.23
N LYS A 124 -13.26 -3.81 -4.35
CA LYS A 124 -14.18 -4.92 -4.63
C LYS A 124 -15.61 -4.40 -4.87
N LYS A 125 -16.09 -3.53 -3.97
CA LYS A 125 -17.41 -2.90 -4.06
C LYS A 125 -17.58 -2.08 -5.34
N SER A 126 -16.61 -1.22 -5.64
CA SER A 126 -16.54 -0.45 -6.89
C SER A 126 -16.64 -1.38 -8.10
N ARG A 127 -15.78 -2.40 -8.19
CA ARG A 127 -15.76 -3.35 -9.31
C ARG A 127 -17.10 -4.06 -9.47
N LYS A 128 -17.77 -4.43 -8.37
CA LYS A 128 -19.09 -5.08 -8.39
C LYS A 128 -20.16 -4.22 -9.06
N TYR A 129 -20.12 -2.90 -8.88
CA TYR A 129 -21.05 -1.97 -9.53
C TYR A 129 -20.60 -1.53 -10.92
N THR A 130 -19.31 -1.31 -11.15
CA THR A 130 -18.82 -0.82 -12.44
C THR A 130 -18.75 -1.91 -13.51
N LEU A 131 -18.45 -3.17 -13.13
CA LEU A 131 -18.28 -4.26 -14.09
C LEU A 131 -19.58 -4.54 -14.90
N PRO A 132 -20.78 -4.63 -14.29
CA PRO A 132 -22.02 -4.77 -15.05
C PRO A 132 -22.29 -3.59 -15.98
N ILE A 133 -21.93 -2.37 -15.58
CA ILE A 133 -22.06 -1.17 -16.42
C ILE A 133 -21.17 -1.30 -17.66
N TYR A 134 -19.91 -1.71 -17.49
CA TYR A 134 -19.00 -1.92 -18.61
C TYR A 134 -19.49 -3.04 -19.54
N ILE A 135 -19.86 -4.20 -18.99
CA ILE A 135 -20.36 -5.33 -19.79
C ILE A 135 -21.63 -4.92 -20.55
N GLY A 136 -22.58 -4.29 -19.86
CA GLY A 136 -23.83 -3.81 -20.46
C GLY A 136 -23.56 -2.81 -21.59
N SER A 137 -22.63 -1.87 -21.40
CA SER A 137 -22.26 -0.91 -22.43
C SER A 137 -21.67 -1.57 -23.68
N ILE A 138 -20.81 -2.59 -23.50
CA ILE A 138 -20.20 -3.34 -24.60
C ILE A 138 -21.26 -4.13 -25.37
N VAL A 139 -22.17 -4.81 -24.66
CA VAL A 139 -23.26 -5.59 -25.28
C VAL A 139 -24.18 -4.68 -26.10
N VAL A 140 -24.57 -3.53 -25.53
CA VAL A 140 -25.44 -2.57 -26.22
C VAL A 140 -24.74 -1.96 -27.44
N LEU A 141 -23.46 -1.61 -27.34
CA LEU A 141 -22.66 -1.15 -28.48
C LEU A 141 -22.58 -2.21 -29.58
N GLY A 142 -22.29 -3.46 -29.22
CA GLY A 142 -22.25 -4.57 -30.17
C GLY A 142 -23.60 -4.80 -30.87
N LEU A 143 -24.70 -4.67 -30.14
CA LEU A 143 -26.05 -4.79 -30.67
C LEU A 143 -26.38 -3.66 -31.65
N ILE A 144 -26.02 -2.41 -31.33
CA ILE A 144 -26.21 -1.26 -32.23
C ILE A 144 -25.42 -1.45 -33.52
N VAL A 145 -24.18 -1.93 -33.44
CA VAL A 145 -23.34 -2.24 -34.61
C VAL A 145 -23.99 -3.34 -35.45
N ALA A 146 -24.45 -4.44 -34.83
CA ALA A 146 -25.10 -5.54 -35.56
C ALA A 146 -26.40 -5.09 -36.26
N LEU A 147 -27.26 -4.32 -35.58
CA LEU A 147 -28.50 -3.80 -36.16
C LEU A 147 -28.25 -2.80 -37.28
N THR A 148 -27.17 -2.02 -37.18
CA THR A 148 -26.69 -1.14 -38.26
C THR A 148 -26.31 -1.95 -39.50
N PHE A 149 -25.52 -3.01 -39.34
CA PHE A 149 -25.13 -3.88 -40.46
C PHE A 149 -26.32 -4.59 -41.11
N MET A 150 -27.37 -4.91 -40.36
CA MET A 150 -28.61 -5.50 -40.88
C MET A 150 -29.55 -4.49 -41.56
N GLY A 151 -29.20 -3.20 -41.61
CA GLY A 151 -30.02 -2.15 -42.23
C GLY A 151 -31.31 -1.81 -41.45
N LEU A 152 -31.40 -2.26 -40.19
CA LEU A 152 -32.57 -2.01 -39.33
C LEU A 152 -32.54 -0.62 -38.69
N ILE A 153 -31.37 0.03 -38.65
CA ILE A 153 -31.20 1.39 -38.13
C ILE A 153 -30.94 2.34 -39.31
N PRO A 154 -31.78 3.37 -39.52
CA PRO A 154 -31.58 4.38 -40.56
C PRO A 154 -30.21 5.05 -40.45
N GLU A 155 -29.56 5.26 -41.60
CA GLU A 155 -28.31 6.00 -41.69
C GLU A 155 -28.49 7.41 -41.10
N GLY A 156 -27.67 7.76 -40.11
CA GLY A 156 -27.73 9.03 -39.38
C GLY A 156 -28.30 8.95 -37.96
N LEU A 157 -29.13 7.95 -37.63
CA LEU A 157 -29.71 7.80 -36.27
C LEU A 157 -28.74 7.12 -35.29
N GLN A 158 -27.73 6.42 -35.82
CA GLN A 158 -26.73 5.69 -35.06
C GLN A 158 -25.92 6.60 -34.14
N LEU A 159 -25.49 7.77 -34.65
CA LEU A 159 -24.68 8.73 -33.91
C LEU A 159 -25.47 9.34 -32.74
N TRP A 160 -26.76 9.61 -32.95
CA TRP A 160 -27.67 10.12 -31.92
C TRP A 160 -27.95 9.13 -30.79
N ILE A 161 -27.89 7.82 -31.07
CA ILE A 161 -28.06 6.76 -30.05
C ILE A 161 -26.71 6.45 -29.38
N MET A 162 -25.63 6.39 -30.15
CA MET A 162 -24.31 5.99 -29.67
C MET A 162 -23.69 7.02 -28.73
N ILE A 163 -23.85 8.33 -29.00
CA ILE A 163 -23.28 9.40 -28.16
C ILE A 163 -23.80 9.32 -26.71
N PRO A 164 -25.12 9.32 -26.43
CA PRO A 164 -25.62 9.21 -25.06
C PRO A 164 -25.15 7.94 -24.34
N ILE A 165 -25.09 6.81 -25.04
CA ILE A 165 -24.65 5.54 -24.46
C ILE A 165 -23.18 5.59 -24.08
N MET A 166 -22.32 6.13 -24.94
CA MET A 166 -20.90 6.36 -24.64
C MET A 166 -20.72 7.29 -23.45
N VAL A 167 -21.48 8.40 -23.40
CA VAL A 167 -21.44 9.36 -22.28
C VAL A 167 -21.83 8.67 -20.97
N VAL A 168 -22.92 7.91 -20.95
CA VAL A 168 -23.34 7.16 -19.75
C VAL A 168 -22.31 6.09 -19.39
N ALA A 169 -21.76 5.36 -20.35
CA ALA A 169 -20.77 4.32 -20.12
C ALA A 169 -19.45 4.86 -19.54
N CYS A 170 -19.05 6.07 -19.92
CA CYS A 170 -17.83 6.71 -19.40
C CYS A 170 -18.04 7.42 -18.05
N ILE A 171 -19.14 8.16 -17.91
CA ILE A 171 -19.38 9.01 -16.74
C ILE A 171 -19.91 8.19 -15.57
N LEU A 172 -20.85 7.26 -15.80
CA LEU A 172 -21.55 6.56 -14.72
C LEU A 172 -20.59 5.75 -13.81
N PRO A 173 -19.62 4.97 -14.33
CA PRO A 173 -18.66 4.28 -13.47
C PRO A 173 -17.81 5.25 -12.63
N THR A 174 -17.43 6.39 -13.21
CA THR A 174 -16.65 7.43 -12.54
C THR A 174 -17.44 8.05 -11.39
N VAL A 175 -18.72 8.36 -11.61
CA VAL A 175 -19.62 8.88 -10.57
C VAL A 175 -19.84 7.86 -9.47
N VAL A 176 -20.09 6.59 -9.80
CA VAL A 176 -20.24 5.51 -8.81
C VAL A 176 -18.99 5.39 -7.93
N ASN A 177 -17.80 5.40 -8.54
CA ASN A 177 -16.54 5.33 -7.82
C ASN A 177 -16.34 6.54 -6.90
N TYR A 178 -16.61 7.74 -7.39
CA TYR A 178 -16.52 8.96 -6.60
C TYR A 178 -17.46 8.93 -5.39
N LEU A 179 -18.72 8.50 -5.56
CA LEU A 179 -19.68 8.41 -4.46
C LEU A 179 -19.27 7.38 -3.41
N LEU A 180 -18.76 6.23 -3.83
CA LEU A 180 -18.24 5.19 -2.91
C LEU A 180 -17.02 5.71 -2.13
N GLN A 181 -16.06 6.34 -2.82
CA GLN A 181 -14.88 6.93 -2.18
C GLN A 181 -15.28 8.05 -1.21
N LYS A 182 -16.22 8.91 -1.58
CA LYS A 182 -16.69 9.99 -0.71
C LYS A 182 -17.33 9.46 0.58
N LYS A 183 -18.15 8.40 0.48
CA LYS A 183 -18.72 7.73 1.67
C LYS A 183 -17.64 7.11 2.55
N TRP A 184 -16.62 6.50 1.94
CA TRP A 184 -15.52 5.89 2.65
C TRP A 184 -14.65 6.93 3.37
N LEU A 185 -14.27 8.01 2.70
CA LEU A 185 -13.49 9.10 3.30
C LEU A 185 -14.25 9.74 4.46
N LYS A 186 -15.56 9.97 4.30
CA LYS A 186 -16.39 10.48 5.38
C LYS A 186 -16.41 9.54 6.59
N PHE A 187 -16.55 8.23 6.35
CA PHE A 187 -16.48 7.25 7.43
C PHE A 187 -15.14 7.32 8.18
N ILE A 188 -14.02 7.42 7.47
CA ILE A 188 -12.68 7.55 8.07
C ILE A 188 -12.61 8.82 8.92
N GLU A 189 -13.05 9.95 8.38
CA GLU A 189 -13.04 11.24 9.08
C GLU A 189 -13.86 11.17 10.38
N ASP A 190 -15.07 10.60 10.32
CA ASP A 190 -15.99 10.50 11.45
C ASP A 190 -15.50 9.51 12.53
N ASN A 191 -14.68 8.51 12.18
CA ASN A 191 -14.33 7.39 13.07
C ASN A 191 -12.86 7.35 13.52
N THR A 192 -11.94 8.01 12.82
CA THR A 192 -10.50 7.94 13.12
C THR A 192 -10.18 8.40 14.53
N GLN A 193 -10.70 9.55 14.96
CA GLN A 193 -10.41 10.10 16.29
C GLN A 193 -10.93 9.19 17.41
N ALA A 194 -12.17 8.71 17.28
CA ALA A 194 -12.75 7.76 18.24
C ALA A 194 -11.93 6.46 18.28
N PHE A 195 -11.51 5.95 17.12
CA PHE A 195 -10.68 4.75 17.06
C PHE A 195 -9.34 4.93 17.77
N LYS A 196 -8.67 6.06 17.53
CA LYS A 196 -7.41 6.36 18.19
C LYS A 196 -7.57 6.47 19.71
N SER A 197 -8.66 7.07 20.17
CA SER A 197 -8.96 7.19 21.60
C SER A 197 -9.22 5.84 22.27
N ASP A 198 -9.97 4.96 21.60
CA ASP A 198 -10.35 3.66 22.17
C ASP A 198 -9.19 2.66 22.22
N ASN A 199 -8.19 2.84 21.34
CA ASN A 199 -7.04 1.95 21.15
C ASN A 199 -5.72 2.65 21.46
N ILE A 200 -5.74 3.63 22.36
CA ILE A 200 -4.59 4.50 22.62
C ILE A 200 -3.37 3.71 23.12
N ASN A 201 -3.59 2.65 23.91
CA ASN A 201 -2.52 1.83 24.47
C ASN A 201 -1.81 1.04 23.37
N GLU A 202 -2.57 0.40 22.49
CA GLU A 202 -2.07 -0.35 21.35
C GLU A 202 -1.35 0.57 20.36
N ILE A 203 -1.92 1.73 20.09
CA ILE A 203 -1.29 2.74 19.23
C ILE A 203 0.05 3.20 19.82
N ASN A 204 0.09 3.48 21.12
CA ASN A 204 1.33 3.90 21.79
C ASN A 204 2.40 2.81 21.73
N LYS A 205 2.06 1.54 21.97
CA LYS A 205 2.99 0.42 21.79
C LYS A 205 3.55 0.36 20.36
N GLY A 206 2.71 0.57 19.36
CA GLY A 206 3.14 0.60 17.98
C GLY A 206 4.06 1.79 17.66
N ILE A 207 3.79 2.96 18.24
CA ILE A 207 4.65 4.15 18.14
C ILE A 207 6.01 3.89 18.81
N GLU A 208 6.03 3.25 19.98
CA GLU A 208 7.25 2.86 20.68
C GLU A 208 8.09 1.89 19.84
N PHE A 209 7.48 0.85 19.28
CA PHE A 209 8.13 -0.07 18.36
C PHE A 209 8.75 0.65 17.15
N ILE A 210 8.02 1.57 16.51
CA ILE A 210 8.57 2.35 15.38
C ILE A 210 9.75 3.21 15.83
N GLN A 211 9.66 3.82 17.02
CA GLN A 211 10.75 4.60 17.59
C GLN A 211 12.01 3.74 17.80
N GLU A 212 11.85 2.49 18.24
CA GLU A 212 12.96 1.53 18.38
C GLU A 212 13.58 1.18 17.03
N ILE A 213 12.78 0.93 15.99
CA ILE A 213 13.31 0.68 14.64
C ILE A 213 14.07 1.91 14.11
N ILE A 214 13.56 3.13 14.36
CA ILE A 214 14.24 4.38 14.00
C ILE A 214 15.61 4.47 14.70
N ASN A 215 15.69 4.07 15.97
CA ASN A 215 16.95 4.06 16.71
C ASN A 215 17.93 3.03 16.15
N ILE A 216 17.48 1.81 15.86
CA ILE A 216 18.28 0.74 15.23
C ILE A 216 18.82 1.21 13.87
N ALA A 217 17.95 1.80 13.03
CA ALA A 217 18.35 2.33 11.73
C ALA A 217 19.41 3.43 11.87
N ARG A 218 19.24 4.35 12.83
CA ARG A 218 20.22 5.39 13.10
C ARG A 218 21.55 4.84 13.61
N GLU A 219 21.54 3.84 14.49
CA GLU A 219 22.76 3.20 14.98
C GLU A 219 23.54 2.57 13.83
N ILE A 220 22.87 1.83 12.94
CA ILE A 220 23.47 1.26 11.74
C ILE A 220 24.04 2.36 10.83
N MET A 221 23.35 3.51 10.67
CA MET A 221 23.90 4.64 9.91
C MET A 221 25.18 5.19 10.55
N ILE A 222 25.21 5.33 11.87
CA ILE A 222 26.37 5.88 12.57
C ILE A 222 27.56 4.93 12.47
N GLU A 223 27.34 3.63 12.68
CA GLU A 223 28.38 2.59 12.59
C GLU A 223 28.99 2.49 11.18
N ASN A 224 28.20 2.78 10.16
CA ASN A 224 28.62 2.70 8.75
C ASN A 224 28.92 4.08 8.14
N GLU A 225 29.02 5.13 8.96
CA GLU A 225 29.32 6.51 8.53
C GLU A 225 28.41 7.03 7.41
N LEU A 226 27.13 6.63 7.43
CA LEU A 226 26.13 7.01 6.44
C LEU A 226 25.46 8.34 6.82
N ASP A 227 25.44 9.27 5.86
CA ASP A 227 24.70 10.53 6.02
C ASP A 227 23.18 10.29 5.96
N GLY A 228 22.52 10.51 7.11
CA GLY A 228 21.07 10.37 7.28
C GLY A 228 20.24 11.29 6.40
N ARG A 229 20.81 12.41 5.92
CA ARG A 229 20.15 13.36 5.00
C ARG A 229 19.87 12.77 3.63
N ARG A 230 20.61 11.72 3.25
CA ARG A 230 20.39 10.98 1.99
C ARG A 230 19.10 10.14 2.04
N PHE A 231 18.60 9.85 3.24
CA PHE A 231 17.46 8.98 3.46
C PHE A 231 16.23 9.77 3.91
N ARG A 232 15.35 10.05 2.96
CA ARG A 232 14.06 10.69 3.23
C ARG A 232 12.96 9.66 3.32
N MET A 233 12.09 9.79 4.32
CA MET A 233 10.90 8.97 4.47
C MET A 233 9.64 9.81 4.66
N MET A 234 8.52 9.18 4.33
CA MET A 234 7.19 9.67 4.66
C MET A 234 6.74 9.04 5.97
N ILE A 235 6.33 9.88 6.92
CA ILE A 235 5.77 9.49 8.22
C ILE A 235 4.47 10.28 8.48
N PHE A 236 3.60 9.77 9.31
CA PHE A 236 2.29 10.30 9.69
C PHE A 236 2.26 10.77 11.15
N ASN A 237 3.29 10.43 11.93
CA ASN A 237 3.52 10.96 13.26
C ASN A 237 4.83 11.78 13.29
N SER A 238 4.75 13.02 13.77
CA SER A 238 5.89 13.94 13.91
C SER A 238 6.71 13.74 15.18
N ASP A 239 6.19 12.98 16.15
CA ASP A 239 6.72 12.96 17.52
C ASP A 239 7.91 12.00 17.68
N TYR A 240 8.33 11.35 16.59
CA TYR A 240 9.50 10.49 16.61
C TYR A 240 10.79 11.27 16.88
N LYS A 241 11.55 10.77 17.84
CA LYS A 241 12.90 11.23 18.15
C LYS A 241 13.87 10.78 17.07
N ASN A 242 14.98 11.51 16.96
CA ASN A 242 16.06 11.23 16.01
C ASN A 242 15.69 11.39 14.54
N LEU A 243 14.53 12.01 14.26
CA LEU A 243 14.13 12.46 12.93
C LEU A 243 14.07 14.00 12.89
N HIS A 244 14.49 14.56 11.76
CA HIS A 244 14.30 15.96 11.44
C HIS A 244 13.17 16.08 10.42
N ILE A 245 12.12 16.80 10.78
CA ILE A 245 10.99 17.07 9.88
C ILE A 245 11.40 18.18 8.91
N LEU A 246 11.42 17.85 7.62
CA LEU A 246 11.77 18.77 6.54
C LEU A 246 10.57 19.58 6.07
N GLU A 247 9.43 18.91 5.92
CA GLU A 247 8.21 19.50 5.40
C GLU A 247 6.98 18.72 5.87
N GLU A 248 5.88 19.44 6.05
CA GLU A 248 4.54 18.89 6.19
C GLU A 248 3.84 19.01 4.83
N ARG A 249 3.19 17.94 4.41
CA ARG A 249 2.45 17.87 3.15
C ARG A 249 1.06 17.29 3.39
N SER A 250 0.08 17.83 2.68
CA SER A 250 -1.26 17.27 2.63
C SER A 250 -1.57 16.78 1.22
N GLN A 251 -1.90 15.49 1.07
CA GLN A 251 -2.31 14.92 -0.22
C GLN A 251 -3.62 14.15 -0.06
N LYS A 252 -4.64 14.55 -0.82
CA LYS A 252 -5.98 13.92 -0.80
C LYS A 252 -6.62 13.88 0.60
N GLY A 253 -6.40 14.93 1.41
CA GLY A 253 -6.92 15.01 2.78
C GLY A 253 -6.19 14.08 3.75
N VAL A 254 -4.93 13.77 3.46
CA VAL A 254 -4.05 13.02 4.36
C VAL A 254 -2.82 13.86 4.59
N ASP A 255 -2.58 14.20 5.84
CA ASP A 255 -1.40 14.94 6.26
C ASP A 255 -0.29 13.95 6.59
N PHE A 256 0.90 14.24 6.10
CA PHE A 256 2.11 13.46 6.32
C PHE A 256 3.32 14.39 6.36
N TYR A 257 4.37 13.92 7.00
CA TYR A 257 5.63 14.62 7.15
C TYR A 257 6.69 13.91 6.31
N VAL A 258 7.56 14.70 5.68
CA VAL A 258 8.78 14.18 5.09
C VAL A 258 9.90 14.42 6.09
N ALA A 259 10.57 13.35 6.50
CA ALA A 259 11.59 13.37 7.53
C ALA A 259 12.89 12.74 7.05
N GLU A 260 14.00 13.18 7.65
CA GLU A 260 15.33 12.60 7.50
C GLU A 260 15.91 12.23 8.87
N PHE A 261 16.92 11.37 8.91
CA PHE A 261 17.54 10.97 10.17
C PHE A 261 18.48 12.07 10.71
N VAL A 262 18.50 12.21 12.03
CA VAL A 262 19.47 13.06 12.73
C VAL A 262 20.76 12.27 12.95
N THR A 263 21.70 12.42 12.01
CA THR A 263 23.06 11.86 12.09
C THR A 263 24.10 12.96 12.27
N PRO A 264 25.28 12.66 12.86
CA PRO A 264 26.40 13.60 12.82
C PRO A 264 26.81 13.87 11.37
N VAL A 265 27.44 15.02 11.11
CA VAL A 265 27.97 15.36 9.78
C VAL A 265 29.25 14.55 9.60
N PHE A 266 29.23 13.59 8.67
CA PHE A 266 30.42 12.88 8.23
C PHE A 266 31.08 13.68 7.10
N GLU A 267 32.35 14.08 7.25
CA GLU A 267 33.09 14.77 6.21
C GLU A 267 33.41 13.81 5.05
N ASN A 268 32.92 14.11 3.85
CA ASN A 268 33.28 13.54 2.55
C ASN A 268 33.23 12.00 2.42
N ILE A 269 32.09 11.47 1.98
CA ILE A 269 32.11 10.34 1.05
C ILE A 269 31.95 10.97 -0.33
N GLU A 270 33.08 11.10 -1.03
CA GLU A 270 33.14 11.51 -2.44
C GLU A 270 31.98 10.88 -3.20
N ASP A 271 31.13 11.73 -3.77
CA ASP A 271 30.22 11.32 -4.82
C ASP A 271 31.09 10.69 -5.91
N SER A 272 31.05 9.36 -6.05
CA SER A 272 31.57 8.71 -7.24
C SER A 272 30.70 9.16 -8.41
N GLU A 273 31.09 10.29 -8.97
CA GLU A 273 30.68 10.79 -10.27
C GLU A 273 30.89 9.68 -11.30
N ASP A 274 29.78 9.05 -11.73
CA ASP A 274 29.67 8.56 -13.10
C ASP A 274 28.20 8.42 -13.51
N ILE A 275 27.39 9.45 -13.23
CA ILE A 275 26.17 9.68 -14.00
C ILE A 275 26.58 10.52 -15.20
N LYS A 276 27.06 9.84 -16.25
CA LYS A 276 27.15 10.43 -17.59
C LYS A 276 25.78 11.00 -17.96
N LYS A 277 25.68 12.33 -17.96
CA LYS A 277 24.59 13.05 -18.63
C LYS A 277 24.54 12.56 -20.09
N PRO A 278 23.36 12.22 -20.63
CA PRO A 278 23.24 12.01 -22.06
C PRO A 278 23.55 13.34 -22.75
N GLU A 279 24.58 13.34 -23.59
CA GLU A 279 24.86 14.41 -24.54
C GLU A 279 23.63 14.61 -25.42
N ASN A 280 23.03 15.79 -25.31
CA ASN A 280 21.93 16.22 -26.14
C ASN A 280 22.51 16.72 -27.47
N ASN A 281 22.95 15.80 -28.32
CA ASN A 281 23.31 16.11 -29.71
C ASN A 281 22.04 16.09 -30.56
N ASN A 282 21.44 17.27 -30.76
CA ASN A 282 20.89 17.67 -32.06
C ASN A 282 20.45 19.13 -32.01
N SER A 283 21.43 19.99 -32.20
CA SER A 283 21.21 21.33 -32.74
C SER A 283 22.43 21.66 -33.58
N GLU A 284 22.36 21.34 -34.88
CA GLU A 284 23.06 22.09 -35.91
C GLU A 284 22.23 22.03 -37.21
N GLU A 285 21.68 23.19 -37.53
CA GLU A 285 21.30 23.59 -38.87
C GLU A 285 22.51 23.52 -39.82
N LEU A 286 22.28 23.16 -41.09
CA LEU A 286 22.93 23.70 -42.29
C LEU A 286 22.15 23.13 -43.49
N LYS A 287 21.27 23.92 -44.12
CA LYS A 287 21.52 24.62 -45.38
C LYS A 287 22.12 23.74 -46.47
N GLU A 288 21.27 23.25 -47.38
CA GLU A 288 21.19 23.67 -48.79
C GLU A 288 19.82 23.30 -49.36
#